data_AF-A0A4R5F293-F1
#
_entry.id   AF-A0A4R5F293-F1
#
_cell.length_a   1.000
_cell.length_b   1.000
_cell.length_c   1.000
_cell.angle_alpha   90.00
_cell.angle_beta   90.00
_cell.angle_gamma   90.00
#
_symmetry.space_group_name_H-M   'P 1'
#
loop_
_entity.id
_entity.type
_entity.pdbx_description
1 polymer ?
#
loop_
_entity_poly.entity_id
_entity_poly.type
_entity_poly.pdbx_seq_one_letter_code
_entity_poly.pdbx_strand_id
1 'polypeptide(L)'
;MDTSKLTITCVKAPRPRVLNRDTGEIKTDKNGNTVYEVTVSVEDEFGRIELVKIGISGEPPITAGDAVNAVGMLGYVWEIAGKWGISYRATALLPQQEAASV
;
A
#
# COMPACT_ATOMS: atom_id res chain seq x y z
N MET A 1 12.47 -3.51 -4.64
CA MET A 1 11.61 -3.47 -5.83
C MET A 1 11.80 -2.10 -6.44
N ASP A 2 12.02 -2.00 -7.74
CA ASP A 2 12.08 -0.71 -8.43
C ASP A 2 10.65 -0.26 -8.75
N THR A 3 10.24 0.87 -8.19
CA THR A 3 8.90 1.45 -8.41
C THR A 3 8.91 2.55 -9.46
N SER A 4 10.07 2.93 -10.00
CA SER A 4 10.20 4.04 -10.96
C SER A 4 9.49 3.79 -12.29
N LYS A 5 9.22 2.51 -12.61
CA LYS A 5 8.52 2.06 -13.82
C LYS A 5 7.05 1.72 -13.60
N LEU A 6 6.51 2.04 -12.42
CA LEU A 6 5.15 1.70 -12.05
C LEU A 6 4.29 2.95 -11.95
N THR A 7 3.10 2.90 -12.53
CA THR A 7 2.04 3.88 -12.25
C THR A 7 1.18 3.32 -11.13
N ILE A 8 1.14 4.01 -9.99
CA ILE A 8 0.41 3.57 -8.80
C ILE A 8 -0.71 4.57 -8.50
N THR A 9 -1.95 4.11 -8.41
CA THR A 9 -3.10 4.96 -8.08
C THR A 9 -3.80 4.43 -6.83
N CYS A 10 -4.12 5.32 -5.89
CA CYS A 10 -4.93 4.97 -4.73
C CYS A 10 -6.37 4.69 -5.16
N VAL A 11 -6.89 3.47 -4.94
CA VAL A 11 -8.22 3.07 -5.43
C VAL A 11 -9.31 3.40 -4.41
N LYS A 12 -8.98 3.39 -3.11
CA LYS A 12 -9.89 3.67 -2.00
C LYS A 12 -9.13 4.38 -0.89
N ALA A 13 -9.84 5.21 -0.12
CA ALA A 13 -9.28 5.85 1.06
C ALA A 13 -8.55 4.83 1.97
N PRO A 14 -7.36 5.19 2.49
CA PRO A 14 -6.63 4.38 3.47
C PRO A 14 -7.53 3.97 4.64
N ARG A 15 -7.33 2.75 5.17
CA ARG A 15 -8.10 2.27 6.33
C ARG A 15 -7.19 1.60 7.36
N PRO A 16 -7.47 1.75 8.68
CA PRO A 16 -6.84 0.93 9.70
C PRO A 16 -6.99 -0.56 9.37
N ARG A 17 -5.89 -1.29 9.42
CA ARG A 17 -5.88 -2.71 9.13
C ARG A 17 -6.41 -3.49 10.32
N VAL A 18 -7.50 -4.21 10.10
CA VAL A 18 -8.07 -5.13 11.09
C VAL A 18 -7.17 -6.37 11.21
N LEU A 19 -6.64 -6.64 12.40
CA LEU A 19 -5.86 -7.82 12.73
C LEU A 19 -6.76 -9.02 13.00
N ASN A 20 -7.81 -8.82 13.78
CA ASN A 20 -8.79 -9.83 14.12
C ASN A 20 -10.19 -9.33 13.75
N ARG A 21 -10.84 -10.03 12.82
CA ARG A 21 -12.15 -9.63 12.28
C ARG A 21 -13.30 -9.90 13.24
N ASP A 22 -13.14 -10.83 14.17
CA ASP A 22 -14.17 -11.20 15.14
C ASP A 22 -14.23 -10.18 16.28
N THR A 23 -13.07 -9.64 16.70
CA THR A 23 -12.97 -8.66 17.79
C THR A 23 -12.92 -7.21 17.31
N GLY A 24 -12.60 -6.98 16.02
CA GLY A 24 -12.35 -5.65 15.48
C GLY A 24 -10.97 -5.07 15.89
N GLU A 25 -10.09 -5.88 16.48
CA GLU A 25 -8.76 -5.46 16.88
C GLU A 25 -7.98 -4.88 15.70
N ILE A 26 -7.45 -3.68 15.88
CA ILE A 26 -6.66 -2.98 14.87
C ILE A 26 -5.18 -3.36 15.02
N LYS A 27 -4.54 -3.65 13.90
CA LYS A 27 -3.12 -3.98 13.86
C LYS A 27 -2.28 -2.76 14.23
N THR A 28 -1.34 -2.95 15.15
CA THR A 28 -0.27 -1.97 15.43
C THR A 28 1.10 -2.49 15.00
N ASP A 29 2.03 -1.56 14.77
CA ASP A 29 3.45 -1.88 14.60
C ASP A 29 4.14 -2.12 15.96
N LYS A 30 5.46 -2.33 15.95
CA LYS A 30 6.26 -2.56 17.16
C LYS A 30 6.33 -1.34 18.09
N ASN A 31 6.02 -0.15 17.58
CA ASN A 31 6.06 1.10 18.32
C ASN A 31 4.64 1.52 18.79
N GLY A 32 3.61 0.71 18.51
CA GLY A 32 2.23 0.99 18.85
C GLY A 32 1.47 1.85 17.83
N ASN A 33 2.07 2.21 16.69
CA ASN A 33 1.35 2.96 15.66
C ASN A 33 0.36 2.07 14.93
N THR A 34 -0.82 2.59 14.60
CA THR A 34 -1.79 1.89 13.75
C THR A 34 -1.19 1.57 12.39
N VAL A 35 -1.33 0.32 11.95
CA VAL A 35 -1.00 -0.09 10.58
C VAL A 35 -2.23 0.13 9.71
N TYR A 36 -2.06 0.84 8.61
CA TYR A 36 -3.07 1.04 7.58
C TYR A 36 -2.87 0.04 6.43
N GLU A 37 -3.98 -0.34 5.80
CA GLU A 37 -4.00 -1.04 4.53
C GLU A 37 -4.52 -0.08 3.45
N VAL A 38 -3.73 0.11 2.40
CA VAL A 38 -4.10 0.91 1.22
C VAL A 38 -4.27 -0.01 0.03
N THR A 39 -5.42 0.08 -0.64
CA THR A 39 -5.65 -0.62 -1.91
C THR A 39 -5.27 0.30 -3.06
N VAL A 40 -4.33 -0.15 -3.89
CA VAL A 40 -3.84 0.59 -5.05
C VAL A 40 -4.02 -0.24 -6.33
N SER A 41 -4.16 0.42 -7.47
CA SER A 41 -3.86 -0.18 -8.76
C SER A 41 -2.38 0.08 -9.07
N VAL A 42 -1.73 -0.91 -9.65
CA VAL A 42 -0.33 -0.83 -10.10
C VAL A 42 -0.31 -1.24 -11.56
N GLU A 43 0.11 -0.34 -12.42
CA GLU A 43 0.35 -0.61 -13.84
C GLU A 43 1.86 -0.68 -14.10
N ASP A 44 2.31 -1.71 -14.84
CA ASP A 44 3.71 -1.84 -15.27
C ASP A 44 3.97 -1.25 -16.67
N GLU A 45 5.23 -1.26 -17.09
CA GLU A 45 5.65 -0.71 -18.40
C GLU A 45 5.08 -1.45 -19.62
N PHE A 46 4.44 -2.61 -19.41
CA PHE A 46 3.77 -3.40 -20.45
C PHE A 46 2.25 -3.23 -20.42
N GLY A 47 1.72 -2.34 -19.57
CA GLY A 47 0.28 -2.07 -19.43
C GLY A 47 -0.47 -3.14 -18.63
N ARG A 48 0.24 -4.03 -17.90
CA ARG A 48 -0.41 -4.98 -16.99
C ARG A 48 -0.82 -4.24 -15.73
N ILE A 49 -2.10 -4.36 -15.37
CA ILE A 49 -2.67 -3.73 -14.18
C ILE A 49 -2.99 -4.79 -13.12
N GLU A 50 -2.55 -4.56 -11.89
CA GLU A 50 -2.89 -5.37 -10.72
C GLU A 50 -3.45 -4.53 -9.58
N LEU A 51 -4.39 -5.10 -8.81
CA LEU A 51 -4.82 -4.53 -7.53
C LEU A 51 -3.96 -5.08 -6.41
N VAL A 52 -3.28 -4.18 -5.70
CA VAL A 52 -2.35 -4.51 -4.64
C VAL A 52 -2.78 -3.88 -3.32
N LYS A 53 -2.62 -4.62 -2.22
CA LYS A 53 -2.78 -4.09 -0.86
C LYS A 53 -1.42 -3.83 -0.25
N ILE A 54 -1.18 -2.59 0.14
CA ILE A 54 0.08 -2.15 0.74
C ILE A 54 -0.16 -1.84 2.22
N GLY A 55 0.64 -2.47 3.09
CA GLY A 55 0.69 -2.12 4.51
C GLY A 55 1.64 -0.94 4.76
N ILE A 56 1.20 0.03 5.56
CA ILE A 56 2.00 1.18 6.00
C ILE A 56 1.72 1.47 7.48
N SER A 57 2.70 2.02 8.19
CA SER A 57 2.49 2.46 9.59
C SER A 57 2.08 3.93 9.60
N GLY A 58 1.02 4.26 10.34
CA GLY A 58 0.37 5.57 10.29
C GLY A 58 -0.54 5.74 9.08
N GLU A 59 -1.39 6.76 9.14
CA GLU A 59 -2.26 7.14 8.03
C GLU A 59 -1.45 7.90 6.96
N PRO A 60 -1.42 7.44 5.70
CA PRO A 60 -0.73 8.16 4.64
C PRO A 60 -1.57 9.36 4.16
N PRO A 61 -0.92 10.46 3.73
CA PRO A 61 -1.61 11.67 3.26
C PRO A 61 -2.08 11.52 1.80
N ILE A 62 -2.86 10.48 1.50
CA ILE A 62 -3.41 10.18 0.17
C ILE A 62 -4.90 9.86 0.25
N THR A 63 -5.63 10.12 -0.82
CA THR A 63 -7.05 9.81 -0.98
C THR A 63 -7.30 9.04 -2.27
N ALA A 64 -8.52 8.52 -2.44
CA ALA A 64 -8.87 7.76 -3.64
C ALA A 64 -8.74 8.66 -4.90
N GLY A 65 -8.08 8.13 -5.94
CA GLY A 65 -7.78 8.85 -7.18
C GLY A 65 -6.36 9.39 -7.24
N ASP A 66 -5.69 9.60 -6.10
CA ASP A 66 -4.33 10.15 -6.10
C ASP A 66 -3.36 9.20 -6.82
N ALA A 67 -2.51 9.76 -7.66
CA ALA A 67 -1.30 9.09 -8.11
C ALA A 67 -0.29 9.06 -6.95
N VAL A 68 0.38 7.94 -6.74
CA VAL A 68 1.12 7.65 -5.50
C VAL A 68 2.58 7.34 -5.78
N ASN A 69 3.48 8.01 -5.06
CA ASN A 69 4.87 7.61 -4.90
C ASN A 69 5.00 6.65 -3.72
N ALA A 70 5.39 5.40 -3.99
CA ALA A 70 5.63 4.39 -2.97
C ALA A 70 7.11 4.34 -2.55
N VAL A 71 7.41 4.83 -1.35
CA VAL A 71 8.78 4.92 -0.82
C VAL A 71 9.14 3.65 -0.06
N GLY A 72 10.30 3.06 -0.38
CA GLY A 72 10.82 1.87 0.31
C GLY A 72 9.90 0.66 0.16
N MET A 73 9.28 0.51 -1.03
CA MET A 73 8.36 -0.60 -1.29
C MET A 73 9.09 -1.95 -1.28
N LEU A 74 8.52 -2.88 -0.51
CA LEU A 74 9.00 -4.24 -0.37
C LEU A 74 7.84 -5.22 -0.58
N GLY A 75 8.01 -6.10 -1.57
CA GLY A 75 7.25 -7.33 -1.68
C GLY A 75 7.98 -8.46 -0.96
N TYR A 76 7.25 -9.33 -0.24
CA TYR A 76 7.81 -10.54 0.34
C TYR A 76 6.83 -11.70 0.20
N VAL A 77 7.38 -12.87 -0.10
CA VAL A 77 6.64 -14.13 -0.12
C VAL A 77 6.43 -14.61 1.31
N TRP A 78 5.25 -15.15 1.59
CA TRP A 78 4.95 -15.82 2.84
C TRP A 78 4.26 -17.15 2.55
N GLU A 79 4.42 -18.09 3.47
CA GLU A 79 3.70 -19.36 3.50
C GLU A 79 3.23 -19.63 4.94
N ILE A 80 1.96 -19.96 5.10
CA ILE A 80 1.33 -20.31 6.38
C ILE A 80 0.34 -21.45 6.13
N ALA A 81 0.55 -22.58 6.81
CA ALA A 81 -0.35 -23.74 6.75
C ALA A 81 -0.70 -24.17 5.30
N GLY A 82 0.31 -24.23 4.41
CA GLY A 82 0.15 -24.62 3.00
C GLY A 82 -0.48 -23.55 2.10
N LYS A 83 -0.87 -22.38 2.64
CA LYS A 83 -1.24 -21.21 1.84
C LYS A 83 -0.02 -20.34 1.66
N TRP A 84 0.16 -19.80 0.46
CA TRP A 84 1.24 -18.86 0.19
C TRP A 84 0.70 -17.63 -0.55
N GLY A 85 1.50 -16.57 -0.56
CA GLY A 85 1.21 -15.38 -1.31
C GLY A 85 2.33 -14.35 -1.22
N ILE A 86 2.12 -13.21 -1.86
CA ILE A 86 2.99 -12.04 -1.77
C ILE A 86 2.27 -10.98 -0.96
N SER A 87 2.95 -10.41 0.02
CA SER A 87 2.50 -9.23 0.74
C SER A 87 3.39 -8.05 0.39
N TYR A 88 2.81 -6.86 0.42
CA TYR A 88 3.52 -5.62 0.13
C TYR A 88 3.47 -4.67 1.31
N ARG A 89 4.59 -4.00 1.57
CA ARG A 89 4.67 -2.88 2.52
C ARG A 89 5.48 -1.75 1.94
N ALA A 90 5.20 -0.54 2.40
CA ALA A 90 5.99 0.65 2.08
C ALA A 90 6.34 1.40 3.37
N THR A 91 7.36 2.24 3.29
CA THR A 91 7.73 3.15 4.39
C THR A 91 6.86 4.41 4.35
N ALA A 92 6.59 4.92 3.15
CA ALA A 92 5.67 6.03 2.92
C ALA A 92 4.89 5.82 1.63
N LEU A 93 3.65 6.31 1.60
CA LEU A 93 2.85 6.49 0.39
C LEU A 93 2.50 7.98 0.33
N LEU A 94 3.03 8.66 -0.68
CA LEU A 94 2.90 10.11 -0.83
C LEU A 94 2.16 10.41 -2.14
N PRO A 95 1.33 11.47 -2.21
CA PRO A 95 0.82 11.94 -3.48
C PRO A 95 1.99 12.24 -4.42
N GLN A 96 1.85 11.89 -5.69
CA GLN A 96 2.66 12.51 -6.73
C GLN A 96 2.27 13.99 -6.77
N GLN A 97 3.21 14.85 -6.40
CA GLN A 97 3.02 16.28 -6.54
C GLN A 97 2.94 16.56 -8.04
N GLU A 98 1.74 16.89 -8.53
CA GLU A 98 1.57 17.36 -9.89
C GLU A 98 2.41 18.63 -10.01
N ALA A 99 3.50 18.58 -10.79
CA ALA A 99 4.21 19.78 -11.15
C ALA A 99 3.22 20.60 -11.99
N ALA A 100 2.57 21.58 -11.34
CA ALA A 100 1.68 22.49 -12.01
C ALA A 100 2.49 23.18 -13.12
N SER A 101 2.18 22.80 -14.36
CA SER A 101 2.66 23.52 -15.54
C SER A 101 2.05 24.93 -15.47
N VAL A 102 2.88 25.92 -15.17
CA VAL A 102 2.58 27.34 -15.34
C VAL A 102 2.75 27.77 -16.79
#